data_AF-A0A3D1M827-F1
#
_entry.id   AF-A0A3D1M827-F1
#
_cell.length_a   1.000
_cell.length_b   1.000
_cell.length_c   1.000
_cell.angle_alpha   90.00
_cell.angle_beta   90.00
_cell.angle_gamma   90.00
#
_symmetry.space_group_name_H-M   'P 1'
#
loop_
_entity.id
_entity.type
_entity.pdbx_description
1 polymer ?
#
loop_
_entity_poly.entity_id
_entity_poly.type
_entity_poly.pdbx_seq_one_letter_code
_entity_poly.pdbx_strand_id
1 'polypeptide(L)'
;MLEQINQPNDIKKIPVDQLPQLAEDIRRFLIDSISKTGGHLASNLGAVELTMALHYVYDLPEDKIVWDVGHQCYTHKILTGRRDDFASLREEGGISGFPRRAESPCDTFDGGHSSTSLSAGLG
;
A
#
# COMPACT_ATOMS: atom_id res chain seq x y z
N MET A 1 -2.69 15.05 -7.11
CA MET A 1 -1.39 14.87 -6.45
C MET A 1 -0.86 13.45 -6.54
N LEU A 2 -1.74 12.45 -6.48
CA LEU A 2 -1.34 11.04 -6.50
C LEU A 2 -0.42 10.64 -7.68
N GLU A 3 -0.58 11.28 -8.85
CA GLU A 3 0.29 11.08 -10.03
C GLU A 3 1.77 11.40 -9.81
N GLN A 4 2.12 12.12 -8.73
CA GLN A 4 3.51 12.41 -8.38
C GLN A 4 4.20 11.22 -7.69
N ILE A 5 3.45 10.19 -7.29
CA ILE A 5 3.95 9.00 -6.60
C ILE A 5 4.07 7.84 -7.59
N ASN A 6 5.29 7.55 -8.04
CA ASN A 6 5.53 6.52 -9.06
C ASN A 6 6.52 5.44 -8.59
N GLN A 7 7.20 5.65 -7.47
CA GLN A 7 8.13 4.69 -6.88
C GLN A 7 8.21 4.88 -5.35
N PRO A 8 8.82 3.93 -4.60
CA PRO A 8 9.04 4.08 -3.17
C PRO A 8 9.74 5.40 -2.81
N ASN A 9 9.38 5.97 -1.66
CA ASN A 9 9.92 7.22 -1.12
C ASN A 9 9.56 8.52 -1.88
N ASP A 10 8.82 8.47 -3.00
CA ASP A 10 8.35 9.71 -3.64
C ASP A 10 7.48 10.57 -2.72
N ILE A 11 6.74 9.94 -1.79
CA ILE A 11 5.91 10.64 -0.81
C ILE A 11 6.72 11.63 0.05
N LYS A 12 8.02 11.38 0.27
CA LYS A 12 8.90 12.26 1.05
C LYS A 12 9.15 13.61 0.37
N LYS A 13 8.89 13.70 -0.94
CA LYS A 13 8.97 14.95 -1.72
C LYS A 13 7.71 15.80 -1.58
N ILE A 14 6.63 15.25 -1.01
CA ILE A 14 5.37 15.95 -0.81
C ILE A 14 5.47 16.81 0.46
N PRO A 15 5.19 18.12 0.37
CA PRO A 15 5.13 18.99 1.54
C PRO A 15 4.08 18.52 2.55
N VAL A 16 4.39 18.65 3.84
CA VAL A 16 3.54 18.15 4.94
C VAL A 16 2.13 18.73 4.90
N ASP A 17 1.99 20.00 4.54
CA ASP A 17 0.71 20.71 4.39
C ASP A 17 -0.15 20.18 3.24
N GLN A 18 0.43 19.45 2.28
CA GLN A 18 -0.30 18.82 1.18
C GLN A 18 -0.63 17.35 1.44
N LEU A 19 -0.13 16.73 2.53
CA LEU A 19 -0.46 15.34 2.88
C LEU A 19 -1.96 15.08 3.06
N PRO A 20 -2.76 15.98 3.68
CA PRO A 20 -4.21 15.78 3.75
C PRO A 20 -4.87 15.65 2.36
N GLN A 21 -4.42 16.45 1.38
CA GLN A 21 -4.94 16.36 0.02
C GLN A 21 -4.51 15.06 -0.68
N LEU A 22 -3.28 14.58 -0.44
CA LEU A 22 -2.84 13.28 -0.95
C LEU A 22 -3.67 12.13 -0.37
N ALA A 23 -4.04 12.19 0.92
CA ALA A 23 -4.89 11.19 1.54
C ALA A 23 -6.27 11.12 0.88
N GLU A 24 -6.89 12.27 0.59
CA GLU A 24 -8.16 12.35 -0.13
C GLU A 24 -8.06 11.81 -1.58
N ASP A 25 -6.98 12.13 -2.28
CA ASP A 25 -6.72 11.58 -3.62
C ASP A 25 -6.59 10.05 -3.59
N ILE A 26 -5.91 9.50 -2.58
CA ILE A 26 -5.77 8.04 -2.37
C ILE A 26 -7.13 7.42 -2.06
N ARG A 27 -7.94 8.01 -1.17
CA ARG A 27 -9.29 7.50 -0.88
C ARG A 27 -10.16 7.44 -2.11
N ARG A 28 -10.19 8.51 -2.90
CA ARG A 28 -10.96 8.58 -4.14
C ARG A 28 -10.50 7.49 -5.12
N PHE A 29 -9.19 7.36 -5.30
CA PHE A 29 -8.62 6.31 -6.14
C PHE A 29 -9.01 4.89 -5.66
N LEU A 30 -8.93 4.62 -4.35
CA LEU A 30 -9.30 3.32 -3.79
C LEU A 30 -10.78 3.01 -4.02
N ILE A 31 -11.68 3.98 -3.76
CA ILE A 31 -13.12 3.81 -3.99
C ILE A 31 -13.38 3.50 -5.48
N ASP A 32 -12.80 4.30 -6.38
CA ASP A 32 -13.02 4.17 -7.82
C ASP A 32 -12.46 2.85 -8.38
N SER A 33 -11.23 2.47 -8.03
CA SER A 33 -10.59 1.25 -8.52
C SER A 33 -11.24 -0.01 -7.94
N ILE A 34 -11.48 -0.05 -6.63
CA ILE A 34 -12.03 -1.24 -5.96
C ILE A 34 -13.51 -1.46 -6.34
N SER A 35 -14.23 -0.40 -6.74
CA SER A 35 -15.59 -0.56 -7.29
C SER A 35 -15.64 -1.40 -8.57
N LYS A 36 -14.53 -1.49 -9.31
CA LYS A 36 -14.42 -2.22 -10.59
C LYS A 36 -13.92 -3.64 -10.39
N THR A 37 -12.87 -3.82 -9.58
CA THR A 37 -12.19 -5.12 -9.39
C THR A 37 -12.68 -5.90 -8.16
N GLY A 38 -13.41 -5.24 -7.25
CA GLY A 38 -13.66 -5.76 -5.91
C GLY A 38 -12.40 -5.77 -5.04
N GLY A 39 -12.54 -6.17 -3.77
CA GLY A 39 -11.43 -6.12 -2.82
C GLY A 39 -11.81 -5.65 -1.41
N HIS A 40 -10.80 -5.42 -0.60
CA HIS A 40 -10.96 -5.03 0.80
C HIS A 40 -11.04 -3.50 0.94
N LEU A 41 -12.19 -2.88 0.69
CA LEU A 41 -12.29 -1.41 0.71
C LEU A 41 -12.13 -0.82 2.13
N ALA A 42 -12.94 -1.27 3.09
CA ALA A 42 -13.04 -0.64 4.41
C ALA A 42 -11.71 -0.67 5.20
N SER A 43 -11.01 -1.80 5.19
CA SER A 43 -9.71 -1.95 5.85
C SER A 43 -8.66 -1.02 5.27
N ASN A 44 -8.67 -0.78 3.95
CA ASN A 44 -7.75 0.14 3.31
C ASN A 44 -8.09 1.61 3.57
N LEU A 45 -9.37 1.98 3.55
CA LEU A 45 -9.79 3.34 3.90
C LEU A 45 -9.40 3.72 5.34
N GLY A 46 -9.45 2.77 6.28
CA GLY A 46 -9.05 2.99 7.67
C GLY A 46 -7.53 3.06 7.89
N ALA A 47 -6.71 2.69 6.91
CA ALA A 47 -5.25 2.60 7.04
C ALA A 47 -4.50 3.65 6.20
N VAL A 48 -5.18 4.56 5.48
CA VAL A 48 -4.56 5.52 4.56
C VAL A 48 -3.50 6.37 5.27
N GLU A 49 -3.88 7.11 6.31
CA GLU A 49 -2.96 8.01 7.03
C GLU A 49 -1.83 7.27 7.72
N LEU A 50 -2.13 6.14 8.37
CA LEU A 50 -1.10 5.32 9.02
C LEU A 50 -0.06 4.87 8.00
N THR A 51 -0.51 4.37 6.85
CA THR A 51 0.37 3.93 5.77
C THR A 51 1.21 5.09 5.26
N MET A 52 0.60 6.24 4.97
CA MET A 52 1.31 7.43 4.52
C MET A 52 2.37 7.87 5.53
N ALA A 53 2.05 7.92 6.82
CA ALA A 53 2.99 8.30 7.86
C ALA A 53 4.19 7.35 7.94
N LEU A 54 3.97 6.03 7.84
CA LEU A 54 5.05 5.05 7.82
C LEU A 54 5.98 5.26 6.61
N HIS A 55 5.42 5.44 5.40
CA HIS A 55 6.20 5.69 4.19
C HIS A 55 6.88 7.07 4.15
N TYR A 56 6.36 8.04 4.90
CA TYR A 56 6.98 9.35 5.02
C TYR A 56 8.23 9.29 5.91
N VAL A 57 8.18 8.50 6.98
CA VAL A 57 9.25 8.40 7.98
C VAL A 57 10.31 7.38 7.59
N TYR A 58 9.92 6.15 7.26
CA TYR A 58 10.85 5.05 6.95
C TYR A 58 11.33 5.09 5.49
N ASP A 59 12.52 4.55 5.22
CA ASP A 59 13.14 4.49 3.89
C ASP A 59 12.98 3.08 3.30
N LEU A 60 12.06 2.90 2.34
CA LEU A 60 11.83 1.59 1.73
C LEU A 60 12.67 1.41 0.44
N PRO A 61 13.18 0.20 0.14
CA PRO A 61 12.92 -1.06 0.83
C PRO A 61 13.94 -1.38 1.95
N GLU A 62 14.83 -0.45 2.35
CA GLU A 62 15.84 -0.73 3.38
C GLU A 62 15.18 -1.03 4.73
N ASP A 63 14.32 -0.12 5.18
CA ASP A 63 13.41 -0.35 6.30
C ASP A 63 12.29 -1.31 5.92
N LYS A 64 11.93 -2.17 6.86
CA LYS A 64 10.95 -3.23 6.65
C LYS A 64 9.63 -2.89 7.30
N ILE A 65 8.56 -2.91 6.50
CA ILE A 65 7.17 -2.81 6.98
C ILE A 65 6.49 -4.16 6.79
N VAL A 66 5.98 -4.72 7.88
CA VAL A 66 5.22 -5.97 7.89
C VAL A 66 3.75 -5.66 8.14
N TRP A 67 2.88 -6.09 7.23
CA TRP A 67 1.43 -5.97 7.35
C TRP A 67 0.83 -7.32 7.76
N ASP A 68 0.22 -7.41 8.95
CA ASP A 68 -0.49 -8.62 9.37
C ASP A 68 -1.75 -8.83 8.50
N VAL A 69 -1.98 -10.06 8.04
CA VAL A 69 -2.92 -10.43 6.96
C VAL A 69 -2.57 -9.73 5.64
N GLY A 70 -2.57 -8.40 5.60
CA GLY A 70 -2.21 -7.60 4.44
C GLY A 70 -3.39 -7.03 3.66
N HIS A 71 -4.64 -7.33 4.03
CA HIS A 71 -5.83 -6.79 3.39
C HIS A 71 -6.02 -5.26 3.53
N GLN A 72 -5.15 -4.59 4.27
CA GLN A 72 -5.08 -3.15 4.51
C GLN A 72 -3.87 -2.48 3.83
N CYS A 73 -3.22 -3.16 2.86
CA CYS A 73 -1.96 -2.71 2.25
C CYS A 73 -2.09 -1.99 0.89
N TYR A 74 -3.29 -1.67 0.41
CA TYR A 74 -3.45 -1.07 -0.93
C TYR A 74 -2.80 0.30 -1.03
N THR A 75 -2.92 1.14 0.00
CA THR A 75 -2.17 2.40 0.06
C THR A 75 -0.66 2.13 0.01
N HIS A 76 -0.17 1.06 0.65
CA HIS A 76 1.24 0.68 0.57
C HIS A 76 1.63 0.28 -0.86
N LYS A 77 0.80 -0.48 -1.58
CA LYS A 77 1.03 -0.82 -2.99
C LYS A 77 1.05 0.43 -3.88
N ILE A 78 0.12 1.36 -3.68
CA ILE A 78 0.06 2.64 -4.39
C ILE A 78 1.34 3.45 -4.16
N LEU A 79 1.76 3.63 -2.90
CA LEU A 79 2.93 4.42 -2.52
C LEU A 79 4.28 3.78 -2.92
N THR A 80 4.25 2.55 -3.43
CA THR A 80 5.44 1.80 -3.87
C THR A 80 5.42 1.55 -5.38
N GLY A 81 4.71 2.41 -6.12
CA GLY A 81 4.76 2.46 -7.59
C GLY A 81 3.80 1.54 -8.33
N ARG A 82 2.89 0.86 -7.61
CA ARG A 82 1.97 -0.13 -8.21
C ARG A 82 0.56 0.40 -8.44
N ARG A 83 0.40 1.73 -8.53
CA ARG A 83 -0.92 2.36 -8.72
C ARG A 83 -1.61 1.88 -10.00
N ASP A 84 -0.88 1.85 -11.11
CA ASP A 84 -1.48 1.53 -12.41
C ASP A 84 -1.84 0.04 -12.55
N ASP A 85 -1.22 -0.81 -11.73
CA ASP A 85 -1.50 -2.26 -11.67
C ASP A 85 -2.84 -2.57 -10.98
N PHE A 86 -3.50 -1.59 -10.34
CA PHE A 86 -4.81 -1.82 -9.70
C PHE A 86 -5.90 -2.21 -10.69
N ALA A 87 -5.72 -1.98 -11.99
CA ALA A 87 -6.64 -2.43 -13.01
C ALA A 87 -6.80 -3.96 -13.06
N SER A 88 -5.80 -4.72 -12.60
CA SER A 88 -5.81 -6.20 -12.53
C SER A 88 -5.77 -6.72 -11.08
N LEU A 89 -6.16 -5.89 -10.11
CA LEU A 89 -6.12 -6.25 -8.70
C LEU A 89 -6.97 -7.51 -8.40
N ARG A 90 -6.32 -8.53 -7.83
CA ARG A 90 -6.90 -9.85 -7.51
C ARG A 90 -7.36 -10.67 -8.72
N GLU A 91 -7.01 -10.25 -9.92
CA GLU A 91 -7.25 -11.04 -11.13
C GLU A 91 -6.10 -12.02 -11.37
N GLU A 92 -6.36 -13.06 -12.17
CA GLU A 92 -5.34 -14.01 -12.57
C GLU A 92 -4.23 -13.29 -13.35
N GLY A 93 -2.98 -13.46 -12.91
CA GLY A 93 -1.82 -12.77 -13.49
C GLY A 93 -1.69 -11.28 -13.12
N GLY A 94 -2.62 -10.73 -12.34
CA GLY A 94 -2.54 -9.39 -11.78
C GLY A 94 -1.93 -9.34 -10.39
N ILE A 95 -1.98 -8.16 -9.76
CA ILE A 95 -1.40 -7.97 -8.41
C ILE A 95 -2.29 -8.57 -7.32
N SER A 96 -1.66 -9.13 -6.30
CA SER A 96 -2.32 -9.73 -5.15
C SER A 96 -3.09 -8.70 -4.32
N GLY A 97 -4.16 -9.15 -3.67
CA GLY A 97 -4.86 -8.38 -2.63
C GLY A 97 -4.11 -8.26 -1.30
N PHE A 98 -2.92 -8.88 -1.21
CA PHE A 98 -2.06 -8.91 -0.03
C PHE A 98 -0.61 -8.58 -0.43
N PRO A 99 0.27 -8.21 0.51
CA PRO A 99 1.69 -8.08 0.23
C PRO A 99 2.25 -9.40 -0.30
N ARG A 100 3.10 -9.32 -1.32
CA ARG A 100 3.75 -10.46 -1.94
C ARG A 100 5.16 -10.07 -2.37
N ARG A 101 6.17 -10.74 -1.83
CA ARG A 101 7.60 -10.46 -2.10
C ARG A 101 7.96 -10.51 -3.58
N ALA A 102 7.30 -11.39 -4.32
CA ALA A 102 7.51 -11.52 -5.76
C ALA A 102 6.98 -10.30 -6.56
N GLU A 103 6.08 -9.49 -5.99
CA GLU A 103 5.51 -8.30 -6.64
C GLU A 103 6.29 -7.01 -6.37
N SER A 104 6.99 -6.92 -5.23
CA SER A 104 7.71 -5.71 -4.87
C SER A 104 8.77 -5.98 -3.79
N PRO A 105 9.95 -5.35 -3.86
CA PRO A 105 10.92 -5.37 -2.76
C PRO A 105 10.42 -4.70 -1.47
N CYS A 106 9.33 -3.91 -1.54
CA CYS A 106 8.72 -3.27 -0.39
C CYS A 106 7.78 -4.20 0.39
N ASP A 107 7.33 -5.30 -0.22
CA ASP A 107 6.49 -6.30 0.42
C ASP A 107 7.39 -7.25 1.20
N THR A 108 7.63 -7.00 2.49
CA THR A 108 8.64 -7.74 3.28
C THR A 108 8.25 -9.20 3.56
N PHE A 109 6.95 -9.47 3.68
CA PHE A 109 6.42 -10.78 4.05
C PHE A 109 5.16 -11.09 3.24
N ASP A 110 4.98 -12.34 2.83
CA ASP A 110 3.81 -12.75 2.06
C ASP A 110 2.58 -12.83 2.98
N GLY A 111 1.58 -12.00 2.72
CA GLY A 111 0.37 -11.92 3.54
C GLY A 111 -0.67 -13.01 3.23
N GLY A 112 -1.71 -13.07 4.06
CA GLY A 112 -2.89 -13.94 3.88
C GLY A 112 -3.46 -14.41 5.21
N HIS A 113 -2.71 -15.24 5.94
CA HIS A 113 -3.10 -15.67 7.28
C HIS A 113 -2.76 -14.60 8.33
N SER A 114 -3.63 -14.45 9.32
CA SER A 114 -3.45 -13.51 10.42
C SER A 114 -2.45 -13.99 11.45
N SER A 115 -2.00 -13.07 12.31
CA SER A 115 -1.16 -13.31 13.48
C SER A 115 0.25 -13.83 13.15
N THR A 116 0.71 -13.57 11.93
CA THR A 116 2.05 -13.99 11.46
C THR A 116 3.08 -12.87 11.51
N SER A 117 2.63 -11.60 11.58
CA SER A 117 3.48 -10.41 11.48
C SER A 117 4.52 -10.28 12.59
N LEU A 118 4.16 -10.54 13.85
CA LEU A 118 5.10 -10.40 14.98
C LEU A 118 6.25 -11.40 14.89
N SER A 119 5.95 -12.65 14.54
CA SER A 119 6.97 -13.68 14.30
C SER A 119 7.84 -13.32 13.10
N ALA A 120 7.24 -12.79 12.02
CA ALA A 120 7.96 -12.35 10.84
C ALA A 120 8.82 -11.10 11.09
N GLY A 121 8.44 -10.23 12.02
CA GLY A 121 9.22 -9.04 12.38
C GLY A 121 10.35 -9.33 13.38
N LEU A 122 10.31 -10.46 14.08
CA LEU A 122 11.36 -10.88 15.01
C LEU A 122 12.56 -11.53 14.30
N GLY A 123 12.29 -12.33 13.25
CA GLY A 123 13.29 -13.11 12.52
C GLY A 123 13.84 -12.39 11.32
#